data_AF-A0A959IQL8-F1
#
_entry.id   AF-A0A959IQL8-F1
#
_cell.length_a   1.000
_cell.length_b   1.000
_cell.length_c   1.000
_cell.angle_alpha   90.00
_cell.angle_beta   90.00
_cell.angle_gamma   90.00
#
_symmetry.space_group_name_H-M   'P 1'
#
loop_
_entity.id
_entity.type
_entity.pdbx_description
1 polymer ?
#
loop_
_entity_poly.entity_id
_entity_poly.type
_entity_poly.pdbx_seq_one_letter_code
_entity_poly.pdbx_strand_id
1 'polypeptide(L)'
;MKQAFTFLLLLAGMTSLVAQLPNQNFNDFATISCPFDEAITIDQPVDWILYQTLDNTWNGPIDSSICVQVNDIGFGVGVPSSSFDYHRPLFCRSQLAVPYPILDQHNWVYENTIFISTDGGGNLLKTTNDCENAICTGIITEILVPNEDGSGLNARPYYGELRENYADLFVNCLPTERFIGENYIGNYVLKITVDTTVAGTDFEVYLQYNDFNPLYYITPIAEDLSVPEWAWNGATYEITVPEIYGIGGFFNNFLVLYGEDDYPSEDFLHFREVTPEVNPDEQRTINLAISHYDGGTHFQPFVTFRGGLVAGSDTLRHTLNLINMGPMCLNFLEVIFQQNTNFVYRSGEIEMTGPMACMQFRNNAALVVDDNATLVYGKKGTGVLGLRTGGTIRLGHNSHLLINNELRMWAYEPKSGRPEDRDIYMELNPGSTLEFGELASLTDPYPGRGPMHLNIYMNGGTLIDEQLSPEERQLIRKIYPTISNDIAQNISVQPNPVQDMLQLEYLCGVEEKVQLRLYDEAGRPVREWVQQADKGLNRWTMEVRELPRGIYILNIQAEHQGRYTQKVILP
;
A
#
# COMPACT_ATOMS: atom_id res chain seq x y z
N MET A 1 -31.44 -24.47 -48.76
CA MET A 1 -30.34 -23.54 -49.08
C MET A 1 -30.71 -22.07 -48.74
N LYS A 2 -31.33 -21.82 -47.56
CA LYS A 2 -31.74 -20.48 -47.09
C LYS A 2 -31.58 -20.28 -45.56
N GLN A 3 -30.87 -21.19 -44.87
CA GLN A 3 -30.65 -21.14 -43.41
C GLN A 3 -29.18 -21.02 -43.00
N ALA A 4 -28.25 -20.93 -43.97
CA ALA A 4 -26.82 -20.78 -43.68
C ALA A 4 -26.33 -19.32 -43.66
N PHE A 5 -27.17 -18.35 -44.03
CA PHE A 5 -26.75 -16.94 -44.17
C PHE A 5 -27.06 -16.06 -42.95
N THR A 6 -27.86 -16.55 -42.00
CA THR A 6 -28.23 -15.78 -40.79
C THR A 6 -27.25 -16.02 -39.63
N PHE A 7 -26.43 -17.08 -39.68
CA PHE A 7 -25.43 -17.37 -38.64
C PHE A 7 -24.11 -16.62 -38.83
N LEU A 8 -23.82 -16.13 -40.05
CA LEU A 8 -22.58 -15.39 -40.33
C LEU A 8 -22.69 -13.88 -40.03
N LEU A 9 -23.90 -13.35 -39.84
CA LEU A 9 -24.15 -11.94 -39.53
C LEU A 9 -24.25 -11.64 -38.01
N LEU A 10 -24.27 -12.67 -37.17
CA LEU A 10 -24.22 -12.54 -35.70
C LEU A 10 -22.80 -12.65 -35.12
N LEU A 11 -21.80 -13.00 -35.94
CA LEU A 11 -20.37 -13.01 -35.56
C LEU A 11 -19.64 -11.71 -35.92
N ALA A 12 -20.29 -10.78 -36.62
CA ALA A 12 -19.71 -9.49 -37.00
C ALA A 12 -20.08 -8.34 -36.03
N GLY A 13 -20.64 -8.65 -34.86
CA GLY A 13 -21.31 -7.67 -33.98
C GLY A 13 -20.72 -7.48 -32.59
N MET A 14 -19.46 -7.87 -32.32
CA MET A 14 -18.78 -7.57 -31.04
C MET A 14 -17.29 -7.30 -31.18
N THR A 15 -16.84 -6.66 -32.27
CA THR A 15 -15.62 -5.86 -32.15
C THR A 15 -16.08 -4.49 -31.67
N SER A 16 -16.22 -4.33 -30.36
CA SER A 16 -16.11 -2.99 -29.79
C SER A 16 -14.79 -2.44 -30.31
N LEU A 17 -14.85 -1.42 -31.17
CA LEU A 17 -13.67 -0.62 -31.49
C LEU A 17 -13.25 -0.01 -30.16
N VAL A 18 -12.34 -0.68 -29.45
CA VAL A 18 -11.68 -0.09 -28.30
C VAL A 18 -10.89 1.07 -28.89
N ALA A 19 -11.30 2.29 -28.56
CA ALA A 19 -10.52 3.46 -28.93
C ALA A 19 -9.12 3.28 -28.32
N GLN A 20 -8.09 3.34 -29.18
CA GLN A 20 -6.69 3.22 -28.78
C GLN A 20 -6.08 4.62 -28.75
N LEU A 21 -4.99 4.79 -27.99
CA LEU A 21 -4.20 6.01 -28.09
C LEU A 21 -3.69 6.18 -29.53
N PRO A 22 -3.67 7.41 -30.07
CA PRO A 22 -3.17 7.63 -31.40
C PRO A 22 -1.66 7.32 -31.44
N ASN A 23 -1.21 6.72 -32.54
CA ASN A 23 0.20 6.35 -32.75
C ASN A 23 0.83 5.60 -31.54
N GLN A 24 0.12 4.62 -30.97
CA GLN A 24 0.52 3.92 -29.75
C GLN A 24 1.89 3.19 -29.83
N ASN A 25 2.36 2.88 -31.04
CA ASN A 25 3.67 2.26 -31.27
C ASN A 25 4.75 3.29 -31.63
N PHE A 26 4.43 4.58 -31.65
CA PHE A 26 5.35 5.65 -32.05
C PHE A 26 5.97 5.45 -33.45
N ASN A 27 5.26 4.77 -34.36
CA ASN A 27 5.76 4.39 -35.68
C ASN A 27 5.46 5.44 -36.77
N ASP A 28 4.51 6.34 -36.53
CA ASP A 28 4.19 7.43 -37.45
C ASP A 28 4.99 8.68 -37.08
N PHE A 29 5.66 9.29 -38.06
CA PHE A 29 6.56 10.43 -37.86
C PHE A 29 6.17 11.64 -38.71
N ALA A 30 6.45 12.82 -38.19
CA ALA A 30 6.40 14.05 -38.96
C ALA A 30 7.64 14.90 -38.69
N THR A 31 8.21 15.46 -39.76
CA THR A 31 9.17 16.56 -39.64
C THR A 31 8.38 17.84 -39.40
N ILE A 32 8.53 18.41 -38.21
CA ILE A 32 7.88 19.65 -37.81
C ILE A 32 8.91 20.74 -37.59
N SER A 33 8.52 22.00 -37.72
CA SER A 33 9.29 23.09 -37.11
C SER A 33 9.32 22.87 -35.60
N CYS A 34 10.49 23.03 -34.98
CA CYS A 34 10.59 22.93 -33.54
C CYS A 34 9.55 23.87 -32.92
N PRO A 35 8.70 23.40 -31.99
CA PRO A 35 7.59 24.19 -31.46
C PRO A 35 8.00 25.53 -30.84
N PHE A 36 9.29 25.68 -30.55
CA PHE A 36 9.88 26.81 -29.83
C PHE A 36 10.96 27.57 -30.62
N ASP A 37 11.40 27.04 -31.77
CA ASP A 37 12.29 27.70 -32.73
C ASP A 37 11.92 27.28 -34.16
N GLU A 38 11.13 28.12 -34.83
CA GLU A 38 10.63 27.82 -36.18
C GLU A 38 11.74 27.69 -37.24
N ALA A 39 12.97 28.12 -36.95
CA ALA A 39 14.13 28.00 -37.84
C ALA A 39 14.75 26.58 -37.84
N ILE A 40 14.44 25.77 -36.83
CA ILE A 40 14.93 24.41 -36.68
C ILE A 40 13.79 23.45 -37.05
N THR A 41 14.09 22.42 -37.83
CA THR A 41 13.16 21.31 -38.09
C THR A 41 13.63 20.07 -37.34
N ILE A 42 12.70 19.39 -36.68
CA ILE A 42 12.95 18.16 -35.94
C ILE A 42 11.95 17.10 -36.38
N ASP A 43 12.35 15.84 -36.29
CA ASP A 43 11.43 14.71 -36.40
C ASP A 43 10.82 14.44 -35.03
N GLN A 44 9.50 14.19 -35.02
CA GLN A 44 8.71 13.85 -33.85
C GLN A 44 7.69 12.76 -34.21
N PRO A 45 7.28 11.91 -33.25
CA PRO A 45 6.16 11.01 -33.45
C PRO A 45 4.85 11.81 -33.62
N VAL A 46 4.05 11.47 -34.63
CA VAL A 46 2.74 12.10 -34.87
C VAL A 46 1.85 11.92 -33.63
N ASP A 47 1.10 12.96 -33.25
CA ASP A 47 0.22 12.99 -32.07
C ASP A 47 0.93 12.96 -30.71
N TRP A 48 2.25 13.14 -30.68
CA TRP A 48 3.05 13.20 -29.46
C TRP A 48 4.00 14.42 -29.49
N ILE A 49 4.32 14.96 -28.31
CA ILE A 49 5.36 15.97 -28.15
C ILE A 49 6.35 15.50 -27.10
N LEU A 50 7.64 15.52 -27.45
CA LEU A 50 8.74 15.36 -26.50
C LEU A 50 9.28 16.73 -26.05
N TYR A 51 9.44 16.92 -24.75
CA TYR A 51 9.88 18.20 -24.17
C TYR A 51 10.55 18.05 -22.80
N GLN A 52 11.18 19.14 -22.34
CA GLN A 52 11.67 19.30 -20.96
C GLN A 52 11.08 20.57 -20.35
N THR A 53 11.02 20.63 -19.03
CA THR A 53 10.54 21.81 -18.29
C THR A 53 11.65 22.44 -17.46
N LEU A 54 11.46 23.70 -17.08
CA LEU A 54 12.41 24.46 -16.28
C LEU A 54 12.43 24.03 -14.81
N ASP A 55 11.34 23.43 -14.33
CA ASP A 55 11.15 23.01 -12.93
C ASP A 55 11.11 21.49 -12.76
N ASN A 56 11.39 20.71 -13.81
CA ASN A 56 11.37 19.24 -13.81
C ASN A 56 10.00 18.61 -13.51
N THR A 57 8.91 19.37 -13.58
CA THR A 57 7.54 18.86 -13.49
C THR A 57 6.93 18.70 -14.87
N TRP A 58 6.04 17.73 -15.07
CA TRP A 58 5.47 17.46 -16.40
C TRP A 58 4.55 18.57 -16.92
N ASN A 59 3.94 19.34 -16.02
CA ASN A 59 3.03 20.44 -16.31
C ASN A 59 3.64 21.84 -16.10
N GLY A 60 4.94 21.90 -15.79
CA GLY A 60 5.66 23.14 -15.58
C GLY A 60 5.96 23.93 -16.86
N PRO A 61 6.61 25.09 -16.74
CA PRO A 61 7.03 25.89 -17.89
C PRO A 61 7.99 25.10 -18.78
N ILE A 62 7.62 24.94 -20.05
CA ILE A 62 8.45 24.24 -21.05
C ILE A 62 9.75 25.03 -21.30
N ASP A 63 10.87 24.32 -21.36
CA ASP A 63 12.16 24.88 -21.76
C ASP A 63 12.20 25.06 -23.28
N SER A 64 11.92 26.29 -23.72
CA SER A 64 11.89 26.66 -25.13
C SER A 64 13.26 26.67 -25.82
N SER A 65 14.36 26.42 -25.08
CA SER A 65 15.71 26.40 -25.65
C SER A 65 16.13 25.03 -26.21
N ILE A 66 15.32 23.99 -26.00
CA ILE A 66 15.62 22.61 -26.36
C ILE A 66 14.60 22.11 -27.38
N CYS A 67 15.10 21.59 -28.50
CA CYS A 67 14.31 20.92 -29.52
C CYS A 67 14.69 19.44 -29.51
N VAL A 68 13.86 18.62 -28.84
CA VAL A 68 14.10 17.18 -28.76
C VAL A 68 13.88 16.59 -30.16
N GLN A 69 14.87 15.86 -30.68
CA GLN A 69 14.76 15.16 -31.95
C GLN A 69 14.70 13.66 -31.68
N VAL A 70 13.95 12.93 -32.50
CA VAL A 70 13.87 11.47 -32.42
C VAL A 70 14.40 10.81 -33.69
N ASN A 71 14.79 9.55 -33.57
CA ASN A 71 15.20 8.66 -34.64
C ASN A 71 14.13 7.57 -34.83
N ASP A 72 13.83 7.24 -36.09
CA ASP A 72 13.04 6.05 -36.43
C ASP A 72 13.90 4.79 -36.27
N ILE A 73 13.47 3.89 -35.38
CA ILE A 73 14.15 2.61 -35.12
C ILE A 73 13.37 1.41 -35.69
N GLY A 74 12.36 1.66 -36.51
CA GLY A 74 11.50 0.68 -37.17
C GLY A 74 10.35 0.14 -36.32
N PHE A 75 10.55 0.01 -35.00
CA PHE A 75 9.50 -0.33 -34.04
C PHE A 75 9.63 0.56 -32.80
N GLY A 76 9.03 1.75 -32.88
CA GLY A 76 9.18 2.82 -31.89
C GLY A 76 10.05 3.98 -32.33
N VAL A 77 10.36 4.85 -31.36
CA VAL A 77 11.28 5.97 -31.50
C VAL A 77 12.50 5.79 -30.60
N GLY A 78 13.68 6.17 -31.11
CA GLY A 78 14.88 6.38 -30.32
C GLY A 78 15.09 7.87 -30.04
N VAL A 79 15.35 8.25 -28.80
CA VAL A 79 15.64 9.63 -28.39
C VAL A 79 17.12 9.70 -28.01
N PRO A 80 17.99 10.23 -28.88
CA PRO A 80 19.41 10.33 -28.57
C PRO A 80 19.65 11.33 -27.43
N SER A 81 20.52 10.96 -26.50
CA SER A 81 20.97 11.81 -25.37
C SER A 81 21.57 13.15 -25.79
N SER A 82 22.01 13.29 -27.05
CA SER A 82 22.47 14.57 -27.61
C SER A 82 21.33 15.56 -27.91
N SER A 83 20.07 15.11 -27.91
CA SER A 83 18.90 15.93 -28.24
C SER A 83 18.19 16.55 -27.04
N PHE A 84 18.59 16.19 -25.82
CA PHE A 84 18.01 16.70 -24.57
C PHE A 84 19.05 16.76 -23.45
N ASP A 85 18.76 17.49 -22.37
CA ASP A 85 19.59 17.49 -21.17
C ASP A 85 19.21 16.32 -20.26
N TYR A 86 19.97 15.23 -20.30
CA TYR A 86 19.67 14.01 -19.54
C TYR A 86 19.89 14.12 -18.02
N HIS A 87 20.36 15.27 -17.52
CA HIS A 87 20.33 15.56 -16.08
C HIS A 87 18.94 15.99 -15.60
N ARG A 88 18.02 16.28 -16.52
CA ARG A 88 16.62 16.64 -16.25
C ARG A 88 15.68 15.59 -16.85
N PRO A 89 14.46 15.44 -16.32
CA PRO A 89 13.49 14.53 -16.90
C PRO A 89 13.14 14.91 -18.35
N LEU A 90 12.95 13.89 -19.18
CA LEU A 90 12.34 13.97 -20.49
C LEU A 90 10.86 13.62 -20.36
N PHE A 91 9.99 14.42 -20.96
CA PHE A 91 8.55 14.17 -21.01
C PHE A 91 8.11 13.86 -22.43
N CYS A 92 7.22 12.87 -22.58
CA CYS A 92 6.55 12.57 -23.83
C CYS A 92 5.04 12.62 -23.60
N ARG A 93 4.35 13.60 -24.19
CA ARG A 93 2.92 13.83 -23.96
C ARG A 93 2.10 13.58 -25.21
N SER A 94 1.01 12.85 -25.07
CA SER A 94 0.05 12.66 -26.16
C SER A 94 -0.75 13.94 -26.41
N GLN A 95 -0.95 14.28 -27.69
CA GLN A 95 -1.71 15.43 -28.16
C GLN A 95 -3.19 15.08 -28.36
N LEU A 96 -3.84 14.63 -27.30
CA LEU A 96 -5.26 14.26 -27.34
C LEU A 96 -6.15 15.50 -27.41
N ALA A 97 -7.15 15.48 -28.28
CA ALA A 97 -8.24 16.44 -28.22
C ALA A 97 -9.18 16.04 -27.07
N VAL A 98 -9.37 16.93 -26.10
CA VAL A 98 -10.32 16.71 -24.99
C VAL A 98 -11.73 17.11 -25.45
N PRO A 99 -12.77 16.31 -25.15
CA PRO A 99 -12.74 14.99 -24.51
C PRO A 99 -12.23 13.88 -25.44
N TYR A 100 -11.33 13.03 -24.95
CA TYR A 100 -10.84 11.85 -25.70
C TYR A 100 -11.57 10.57 -25.26
N PRO A 101 -12.27 9.85 -26.16
CA PRO A 101 -13.25 8.82 -25.80
C PRO A 101 -12.66 7.40 -25.61
N ILE A 102 -11.43 7.24 -25.10
CA ILE A 102 -10.89 5.88 -24.83
C ILE A 102 -11.67 5.15 -23.73
N LEU A 103 -12.27 5.92 -22.82
CA LEU A 103 -12.95 5.42 -21.63
C LEU A 103 -14.46 5.27 -21.86
N ASP A 104 -14.85 4.64 -22.97
CA ASP A 104 -16.25 4.39 -23.31
C ASP A 104 -16.98 3.52 -22.26
N GLN A 105 -16.23 2.73 -21.48
CA GLN A 105 -16.76 1.92 -20.38
C GLN A 105 -16.66 2.67 -19.05
N HIS A 106 -17.82 3.03 -18.48
CA HIS A 106 -17.94 3.44 -17.08
C HIS A 106 -17.94 2.20 -16.17
N ASN A 107 -17.63 2.36 -14.88
CA ASN A 107 -17.56 1.25 -13.92
C ASN A 107 -16.66 0.10 -14.39
N TRP A 108 -15.51 0.44 -14.99
CA TRP A 108 -14.54 -0.51 -15.52
C TRP A 108 -13.15 -0.23 -15.00
N VAL A 109 -12.18 -1.11 -15.28
CA VAL A 109 -10.76 -0.87 -15.02
C VAL A 109 -10.00 -1.01 -16.34
N TYR A 110 -9.23 0.00 -16.67
CA TYR A 110 -8.30 -0.06 -17.78
C TYR A 110 -6.88 -0.32 -17.28
N GLU A 111 -6.12 -1.10 -18.01
CA GLU A 111 -4.69 -1.28 -17.82
C GLU A 111 -3.95 -0.52 -18.91
N ASN A 112 -3.00 0.31 -18.51
CA ASN A 112 -2.02 0.87 -19.42
C ASN A 112 -0.71 0.11 -19.28
N THR A 113 -0.08 -0.21 -20.41
CA THR A 113 1.25 -0.78 -20.47
C THR A 113 2.13 0.05 -21.40
N ILE A 114 3.31 0.47 -20.95
CA ILE A 114 4.34 1.10 -21.80
C ILE A 114 5.65 0.31 -21.70
N PHE A 115 6.33 0.17 -22.85
CA PHE A 115 7.70 -0.32 -22.91
C PHE A 115 8.67 0.84 -23.14
N ILE A 116 9.53 1.11 -22.15
CA ILE A 116 10.57 2.14 -22.18
C ILE A 116 11.90 1.46 -21.85
N SER A 117 12.89 1.57 -22.74
CA SER A 117 14.21 0.98 -22.54
C SER A 117 15.33 1.94 -22.97
N THR A 118 16.58 1.54 -22.75
CA THR A 118 17.78 2.29 -23.16
C THR A 118 18.84 1.38 -23.76
N ASP A 119 19.84 1.95 -24.43
CA ASP A 119 20.98 1.19 -24.98
C ASP A 119 21.64 0.25 -23.97
N GLY A 120 21.99 -0.96 -24.42
CA GLY A 120 22.85 -1.89 -23.70
C GLY A 120 22.18 -2.73 -22.60
N GLY A 121 20.86 -2.65 -22.42
CA GLY A 121 20.11 -3.51 -21.48
C GLY A 121 20.46 -3.32 -20.00
N GLY A 122 21.18 -2.23 -19.66
CA GLY A 122 21.40 -1.80 -18.29
C GLY A 122 20.31 -0.79 -17.86
N ASN A 123 19.94 -0.80 -16.58
CA ASN A 123 18.97 0.14 -16.01
C ASN A 123 19.57 1.57 -15.96
N LEU A 124 19.65 2.25 -17.12
CA LEU A 124 19.91 3.69 -17.18
C LEU A 124 18.69 4.49 -16.72
N LEU A 125 17.51 3.88 -16.67
CA LEU A 125 16.31 4.50 -16.17
C LEU A 125 16.33 4.53 -14.64
N LYS A 126 16.10 5.71 -14.08
CA LYS A 126 15.85 5.88 -12.65
C LYS A 126 14.39 5.48 -12.38
N THR A 127 14.19 4.40 -11.63
CA THR A 127 12.88 3.78 -11.38
C THR A 127 12.41 3.91 -9.93
N THR A 128 13.16 4.66 -9.12
CA THR A 128 12.74 5.11 -7.79
C THR A 128 11.70 6.24 -7.91
N ASN A 129 11.11 6.65 -6.79
CA ASN A 129 10.10 7.71 -6.74
C ASN A 129 10.55 8.96 -5.97
N ASP A 130 11.86 9.11 -5.76
CA ASP A 130 12.49 10.27 -5.10
C ASP A 130 12.61 11.51 -6.03
N CYS A 131 11.89 11.52 -7.15
CA CYS A 131 11.84 12.65 -8.07
C CYS A 131 10.57 13.50 -7.85
N GLU A 132 10.55 14.70 -8.44
CA GLU A 132 9.35 15.56 -8.48
C GLU A 132 8.09 14.78 -8.94
N ASN A 133 6.93 15.11 -8.39
CA ASN A 133 5.67 14.36 -8.58
C ASN A 133 5.69 12.90 -8.09
N ALA A 134 6.68 12.51 -7.26
CA ALA A 134 6.84 11.18 -6.69
C ALA A 134 6.93 10.06 -7.73
N ILE A 135 7.56 10.34 -8.87
CA ILE A 135 7.86 9.35 -9.91
C ILE A 135 9.08 9.81 -10.70
N CYS A 136 10.09 8.97 -10.88
CA CYS A 136 11.24 9.28 -11.74
C CYS A 136 11.00 8.86 -13.18
N THR A 137 10.62 7.61 -13.42
CA THR A 137 10.28 7.10 -14.75
C THR A 137 8.97 6.33 -14.69
N GLY A 138 8.06 6.60 -15.63
CA GLY A 138 6.80 5.88 -15.79
C GLY A 138 5.72 6.71 -16.46
N ILE A 139 4.45 6.39 -16.17
CA ILE A 139 3.27 6.96 -16.83
C ILE A 139 2.55 7.90 -15.86
N ILE A 140 2.04 9.02 -16.37
CA ILE A 140 1.13 9.92 -15.67
C ILE A 140 -0.12 10.04 -16.55
N THR A 141 -1.26 9.60 -16.03
CA THR A 141 -2.55 9.67 -16.72
C THR A 141 -3.52 10.48 -15.88
N GLU A 142 -4.15 11.50 -16.47
CA GLU A 142 -5.25 12.22 -15.83
C GLU A 142 -6.57 11.80 -16.47
N ILE A 143 -7.47 11.21 -15.66
CA ILE A 143 -8.85 10.98 -16.06
C ILE A 143 -9.67 12.19 -15.65
N LEU A 144 -10.41 12.77 -16.59
CA LEU A 144 -11.36 13.83 -16.35
C LEU A 144 -12.75 13.22 -16.16
N VAL A 145 -13.42 13.64 -15.10
CA VAL A 145 -14.81 13.31 -14.78
C VAL A 145 -15.60 14.59 -14.55
N PRO A 146 -16.95 14.59 -14.62
CA PRO A 146 -17.74 15.74 -14.24
C PRO A 146 -17.34 16.25 -12.84
N ASN A 147 -17.38 17.56 -12.65
CA ASN A 147 -17.28 18.14 -11.31
C ASN A 147 -18.63 18.08 -10.58
N GLU A 148 -18.62 18.32 -9.27
CA GLU A 148 -19.80 18.18 -8.41
C GLU A 148 -21.00 19.03 -8.85
N ASP A 149 -20.76 20.24 -9.38
CA ASP A 149 -21.82 21.14 -9.85
C ASP A 149 -22.25 20.91 -11.31
N GLY A 150 -21.60 19.97 -12.01
CA GLY A 150 -21.85 19.64 -13.42
C GLY A 150 -21.45 20.74 -14.42
N SER A 151 -20.74 21.79 -14.00
CA SER A 151 -20.34 22.92 -14.86
C SER A 151 -19.01 22.70 -15.60
N GLY A 152 -18.27 21.64 -15.27
CA GLY A 152 -16.95 21.39 -15.81
C GLY A 152 -16.43 19.99 -15.48
N LEU A 153 -15.10 19.86 -15.50
CA LEU A 153 -14.41 18.60 -15.30
C LEU A 153 -13.42 18.70 -14.13
N ASN A 154 -13.35 17.63 -13.34
CA ASN A 154 -12.34 17.41 -12.32
C ASN A 154 -11.32 16.38 -12.81
N ALA A 155 -10.03 16.64 -12.58
CA ALA A 155 -8.96 15.73 -12.93
C ALA A 155 -8.67 14.72 -11.81
N ARG A 156 -8.43 13.47 -12.20
CA ARG A 156 -7.99 12.35 -11.38
C ARG A 156 -6.62 11.88 -11.88
N PRO A 157 -5.51 12.21 -11.19
CA PRO A 157 -4.19 11.77 -11.62
C PRO A 157 -3.91 10.33 -11.16
N TYR A 158 -3.36 9.53 -12.07
CA TYR A 158 -2.92 8.15 -11.85
C TYR A 158 -1.48 8.01 -12.34
N TYR A 159 -0.66 7.23 -11.63
CA TYR A 159 0.76 7.08 -11.91
C TYR A 159 1.13 5.62 -12.13
N GLY A 160 1.60 5.28 -13.33
CA GLY A 160 2.09 3.96 -13.67
C GLY A 160 3.58 3.84 -13.42
N GLU A 161 4.01 2.74 -12.83
CA GLU A 161 5.40 2.51 -12.45
C GLU A 161 5.92 1.19 -13.01
N LEU A 162 7.23 0.96 -12.86
CA LEU A 162 7.89 -0.26 -13.32
C LEU A 162 7.30 -1.49 -12.64
N ARG A 163 6.94 -2.50 -13.43
CA ARG A 163 6.47 -3.80 -12.95
C ARG A 163 7.64 -4.62 -12.42
N GLU A 164 7.51 -5.17 -11.21
CA GLU A 164 8.64 -5.73 -10.43
C GLU A 164 9.40 -6.91 -11.06
N ASN A 165 8.95 -7.43 -12.21
CA ASN A 165 9.57 -8.55 -12.92
C ASN A 165 10.04 -8.21 -14.34
N TYR A 166 9.96 -6.94 -14.73
CA TYR A 166 10.32 -6.48 -16.07
C TYR A 166 11.15 -5.22 -15.95
N ALA A 167 12.33 -5.17 -16.59
CA ALA A 167 13.24 -4.03 -16.50
C ALA A 167 12.69 -2.77 -17.20
N ASP A 168 11.77 -2.94 -18.14
CA ASP A 168 11.37 -1.91 -19.10
C ASP A 168 9.84 -1.77 -19.26
N LEU A 169 9.05 -2.48 -18.45
CA LEU A 169 7.58 -2.52 -18.56
C LEU A 169 6.95 -1.72 -17.42
N PHE A 170 6.26 -0.64 -17.74
CA PHE A 170 5.54 0.17 -16.77
C PHE A 170 4.03 -0.04 -16.94
N VAL A 171 3.33 -0.22 -15.82
CA VAL A 171 1.90 -0.56 -15.81
C VAL A 171 1.13 0.40 -14.90
N ASN A 172 -0.09 0.75 -15.29
CA ASN A 172 -1.04 1.52 -14.48
C ASN A 172 -2.44 0.91 -14.56
N CYS A 173 -3.15 0.86 -13.43
CA CYS A 173 -4.56 0.47 -13.37
C CYS A 173 -5.46 1.70 -13.19
N LEU A 174 -6.47 1.85 -14.05
CA LEU A 174 -7.25 3.05 -14.25
C LEU A 174 -8.76 2.72 -14.11
N PRO A 175 -9.32 2.71 -12.89
CA PRO A 175 -10.74 2.54 -12.68
C PRO A 175 -11.48 3.77 -13.19
N THR A 176 -12.47 3.55 -14.07
CA THR A 176 -13.43 4.58 -14.48
C THR A 176 -14.52 4.71 -13.44
N GLU A 177 -15.04 5.93 -13.28
CA GLU A 177 -16.13 6.25 -12.35
C GLU A 177 -17.51 5.98 -13.00
N ARG A 178 -18.58 6.12 -12.22
CA ARG A 178 -19.97 5.83 -12.62
C ARG A 178 -20.54 6.74 -13.72
N PHE A 179 -19.84 7.80 -14.11
CA PHE A 179 -20.33 8.81 -15.05
C PHE A 179 -20.37 8.28 -16.50
N ILE A 180 -21.57 7.90 -16.95
CA ILE A 180 -21.79 7.24 -18.24
C ILE A 180 -21.42 8.18 -19.40
N GLY A 181 -20.39 7.82 -20.17
CA GLY A 181 -19.93 8.61 -21.33
C GLY A 181 -19.19 9.90 -20.96
N GLU A 182 -18.84 10.07 -19.69
CA GLU A 182 -18.23 11.29 -19.14
C GLU A 182 -16.89 11.02 -18.43
N ASN A 183 -16.29 9.86 -18.68
CA ASN A 183 -14.90 9.60 -18.30
C ASN A 183 -14.02 9.90 -19.53
N TYR A 184 -13.01 10.78 -19.39
CA TYR A 184 -12.15 11.16 -20.51
C TYR A 184 -10.68 11.11 -20.10
N ILE A 185 -9.78 10.82 -21.05
CA ILE A 185 -8.36 11.08 -20.82
C ILE A 185 -8.11 12.56 -21.06
N GLY A 186 -7.72 13.27 -20.00
CA GLY A 186 -7.31 14.68 -20.07
C GLY A 186 -5.85 14.82 -20.46
N ASN A 187 -4.98 14.08 -19.77
CA ASN A 187 -3.55 14.06 -20.04
C ASN A 187 -3.00 12.65 -20.01
N TYR A 188 -2.06 12.40 -20.90
CA TYR A 188 -1.30 11.17 -20.96
C TYR A 188 0.16 11.52 -21.21
N VAL A 189 1.01 11.30 -20.21
CA VAL A 189 2.41 11.73 -20.20
C VAL A 189 3.31 10.59 -19.75
N LEU A 190 4.38 10.35 -20.49
CA LEU A 190 5.50 9.54 -20.03
C LEU A 190 6.53 10.48 -19.42
N LYS A 191 6.98 10.18 -18.21
CA LYS A 191 8.13 10.83 -17.58
C LYS A 191 9.30 9.87 -17.62
N ILE A 192 10.47 10.35 -18.03
CA ILE A 192 11.67 9.54 -18.16
C ILE A 192 12.81 10.27 -17.48
N THR A 193 13.42 9.64 -16.48
CA THR A 193 14.59 10.18 -15.78
C THR A 193 15.74 9.20 -15.92
N VAL A 194 16.91 9.71 -16.31
CA VAL A 194 18.12 8.91 -16.48
C VAL A 194 18.93 8.91 -15.18
N ASP A 195 19.42 7.75 -14.76
CA ASP A 195 20.40 7.63 -13.68
C ASP A 195 21.79 8.05 -14.20
N THR A 196 22.10 9.31 -13.92
CA THR A 196 23.37 9.95 -14.32
C THR A 196 24.61 9.33 -13.66
N THR A 197 24.46 8.49 -12.63
CA THR A 197 25.60 7.82 -11.97
C THR A 197 26.17 6.69 -12.81
N VAL A 198 25.36 6.13 -13.70
CA VAL A 198 25.71 5.02 -14.59
C VAL A 198 25.67 5.39 -16.07
N ALA A 199 25.02 6.50 -16.42
CA ALA A 199 24.91 6.96 -17.80
C ALA A 199 26.26 7.42 -18.38
N GLY A 200 26.57 6.91 -19.57
CA GLY A 200 27.58 7.50 -20.45
C GLY A 200 27.09 8.82 -21.06
N THR A 201 27.89 9.39 -21.96
CA THR A 201 27.52 10.62 -22.70
C THR A 201 26.82 10.35 -24.03
N ASP A 202 26.73 9.08 -24.44
CA ASP A 202 26.15 8.65 -25.71
C ASP A 202 25.30 7.40 -25.46
N PHE A 203 23.99 7.59 -25.54
CA PHE A 203 22.95 6.58 -25.40
C PHE A 203 21.64 7.10 -26.03
N GLU A 204 20.74 6.18 -26.35
CA GLU A 204 19.36 6.47 -26.74
C GLU A 204 18.35 5.92 -25.71
N VAL A 205 17.23 6.64 -25.57
CA VAL A 205 16.02 6.16 -24.89
C VAL A 205 15.04 5.67 -25.94
N TYR A 206 14.50 4.47 -25.79
CA TYR A 206 13.57 3.87 -26.73
C TYR A 206 12.15 3.88 -26.19
N LEU A 207 11.20 4.39 -26.97
CA LEU A 207 9.75 4.29 -26.73
C LEU A 207 9.17 3.38 -27.82
N GLN A 208 8.74 2.18 -27.46
CA GLN A 208 8.43 1.15 -28.46
C GLN A 208 6.94 0.84 -28.58
N TYR A 209 6.27 0.72 -27.44
CA TYR A 209 4.93 0.17 -27.39
C TYR A 209 4.17 0.76 -26.23
N ASN A 210 3.02 1.37 -26.53
CA ASN A 210 2.01 1.70 -25.57
C ASN A 210 0.72 0.94 -25.84
N ASP A 211 0.09 0.47 -24.78
CA ASP A 211 -1.19 -0.21 -24.84
C ASP A 211 -2.11 0.36 -23.77
N PHE A 212 -3.37 0.52 -24.13
CA PHE A 212 -4.40 1.04 -23.23
C PHE A 212 -5.64 0.18 -23.44
N ASN A 213 -5.85 -0.80 -22.56
CA ASN A 213 -6.90 -1.80 -22.73
C ASN A 213 -7.81 -1.90 -21.52
N PRO A 214 -9.13 -2.12 -21.73
CA PRO A 214 -9.99 -2.55 -20.65
C PRO A 214 -9.52 -3.91 -20.12
N LEU A 215 -9.39 -4.06 -18.81
CA LEU A 215 -9.08 -5.35 -18.20
C LEU A 215 -10.21 -6.34 -18.49
N TYR A 216 -9.82 -7.57 -18.81
CA TYR A 216 -10.76 -8.68 -18.99
C TYR A 216 -11.20 -9.23 -17.63
N TYR A 217 -12.38 -9.86 -17.61
CA TYR A 217 -12.93 -10.55 -16.43
C TYR A 217 -13.10 -9.65 -15.19
N ILE A 218 -13.49 -8.40 -15.41
CA ILE A 218 -13.89 -7.48 -14.34
C ILE A 218 -15.28 -7.86 -13.86
N THR A 219 -15.40 -8.16 -12.56
CA THR A 219 -16.65 -8.33 -11.85
C THR A 219 -16.94 -7.06 -11.05
N PRO A 220 -17.93 -6.23 -11.46
CA PRO A 220 -18.32 -5.06 -10.70
C PRO A 220 -19.08 -5.46 -9.44
N ILE A 221 -18.66 -4.93 -8.29
CA ILE A 221 -19.34 -5.08 -7.01
C ILE A 221 -20.22 -3.85 -6.81
N ALA A 222 -21.44 -3.94 -7.34
CA ALA A 222 -22.45 -2.88 -7.34
C ALA A 222 -23.45 -2.97 -6.17
N GLU A 223 -23.49 -4.11 -5.49
CA GLU A 223 -24.46 -4.43 -4.45
C GLU A 223 -23.76 -4.72 -3.13
N ASP A 224 -24.52 -4.65 -2.04
CA ASP A 224 -24.08 -5.13 -0.74
C ASP A 224 -23.89 -6.66 -0.78
N LEU A 225 -22.93 -7.14 0.00
CA LEU A 225 -22.53 -8.55 0.00
C LEU A 225 -23.28 -9.31 1.10
N SER A 226 -24.05 -10.32 0.67
CA SER A 226 -24.68 -11.28 1.58
C SER A 226 -23.79 -12.51 1.76
N VAL A 227 -23.28 -12.72 2.98
CA VAL A 227 -22.39 -13.82 3.32
C VAL A 227 -23.24 -15.06 3.67
N PRO A 228 -23.12 -16.16 2.93
CA PRO A 228 -23.94 -17.35 3.14
C PRO A 228 -23.57 -18.08 4.43
N GLU A 229 -24.56 -18.75 5.03
CA GLU A 229 -24.40 -19.42 6.34
C GLU A 229 -23.35 -20.54 6.36
N TRP A 230 -23.07 -21.17 5.23
CA TRP A 230 -22.04 -22.21 5.16
C TRP A 230 -20.63 -21.68 5.44
N ALA A 231 -20.41 -20.36 5.30
CA ALA A 231 -19.12 -19.72 5.59
C ALA A 231 -18.86 -19.58 7.10
N TRP A 232 -19.86 -19.82 7.96
CA TRP A 232 -19.70 -19.81 9.41
C TRP A 232 -18.99 -21.06 9.91
N ASN A 233 -17.83 -20.90 10.56
CA ASN A 233 -17.05 -22.00 11.11
C ASN A 233 -17.33 -22.29 12.61
N GLY A 234 -18.27 -21.59 13.23
CA GLY A 234 -18.54 -21.64 14.67
C GLY A 234 -18.01 -20.45 15.48
N ALA A 235 -17.12 -19.63 14.90
CA ALA A 235 -16.51 -18.46 15.54
C ALA A 235 -16.49 -17.22 14.64
N THR A 236 -16.22 -17.40 13.35
CA THR A 236 -16.13 -16.35 12.33
C THR A 236 -16.79 -16.82 11.03
N TYR A 237 -17.23 -15.86 10.21
CA TYR A 237 -17.51 -16.14 8.79
C TYR A 237 -16.20 -16.04 8.02
N GLU A 238 -15.85 -17.05 7.23
CA GLU A 238 -14.66 -17.08 6.36
C GLU A 238 -15.10 -17.22 4.91
N ILE A 239 -14.85 -16.20 4.08
CA ILE A 239 -15.28 -16.24 2.68
C ILE A 239 -14.39 -15.36 1.80
N THR A 240 -14.29 -15.71 0.52
CA THR A 240 -13.67 -14.89 -0.52
C THR A 240 -14.71 -14.17 -1.37
N VAL A 241 -14.33 -13.07 -2.01
CA VAL A 241 -15.22 -12.36 -2.95
C VAL A 241 -15.73 -13.28 -4.09
N PRO A 242 -14.88 -14.07 -4.78
CA PRO A 242 -15.36 -15.01 -5.80
C PRO A 242 -16.42 -16.00 -5.31
N GLU A 243 -16.28 -16.52 -4.08
CA GLU A 243 -17.23 -17.49 -3.50
C GLU A 243 -18.62 -16.89 -3.29
N ILE A 244 -18.71 -15.61 -2.91
CA ILE A 244 -20.00 -14.89 -2.77
C ILE A 244 -20.73 -14.84 -4.12
N TYR A 245 -20.00 -14.56 -5.20
CA TYR A 245 -20.57 -14.48 -6.55
C TYR A 245 -20.72 -15.85 -7.23
N GLY A 246 -20.28 -16.94 -6.59
CA GLY A 246 -20.26 -18.28 -7.19
C GLY A 246 -19.37 -18.37 -8.43
N ILE A 247 -18.36 -17.50 -8.54
CA ILE A 247 -17.45 -17.44 -9.67
C ILE A 247 -16.26 -18.35 -9.38
N GLY A 248 -16.17 -19.45 -10.13
CA GLY A 248 -14.98 -20.29 -10.17
C GLY A 248 -14.02 -19.77 -11.25
N GLY A 249 -12.73 -19.61 -10.92
CA GLY A 249 -11.71 -19.22 -11.90
C GLY A 249 -10.44 -18.69 -11.25
N PHE A 250 -9.38 -18.61 -12.05
CA PHE A 250 -8.17 -17.88 -11.72
C PHE A 250 -8.20 -16.53 -12.46
N PHE A 251 -7.61 -15.49 -11.88
CA PHE A 251 -7.45 -14.16 -12.47
C PHE A 251 -8.75 -13.35 -12.63
N ASN A 252 -9.73 -13.53 -11.75
CA ASN A 252 -10.90 -12.65 -11.70
C ASN A 252 -10.49 -11.28 -11.12
N ASN A 253 -10.84 -10.21 -11.81
CA ASN A 253 -10.61 -8.86 -11.30
C ASN A 253 -11.92 -8.35 -10.68
N PHE A 254 -11.83 -7.63 -9.56
CA PHE A 254 -12.99 -7.08 -8.87
C PHE A 254 -12.90 -5.57 -8.82
N LEU A 255 -14.00 -4.88 -9.13
CA LEU A 255 -14.09 -3.43 -8.99
C LEU A 255 -15.22 -3.08 -8.01
N VAL A 256 -14.87 -2.53 -6.85
CA VAL A 256 -15.84 -2.02 -5.88
C VAL A 256 -16.39 -0.69 -6.39
N LEU A 257 -17.70 -0.63 -6.63
CA LEU A 257 -18.34 0.54 -7.24
C LEU A 257 -18.93 1.48 -6.20
N TYR A 258 -18.84 2.78 -6.46
CA TYR A 258 -19.60 3.81 -5.77
C TYR A 258 -21.06 3.77 -6.22
N GLY A 259 -22.00 3.60 -5.28
CA GLY A 259 -23.40 3.31 -5.57
C GLY A 259 -24.40 4.41 -5.24
N GLU A 260 -23.96 5.49 -4.59
CA GLU A 260 -24.86 6.58 -4.18
C GLU A 260 -25.06 7.61 -5.29
N ASP A 261 -26.16 8.37 -5.20
CA ASP A 261 -26.49 9.45 -6.13
C ASP A 261 -25.62 10.70 -5.93
N ASP A 262 -25.06 10.89 -4.73
CA ASP A 262 -24.18 12.02 -4.39
C ASP A 262 -22.83 11.97 -5.13
N TYR A 263 -22.18 13.12 -5.24
CA TYR A 263 -20.86 13.20 -5.87
C TYR A 263 -19.80 12.52 -4.99
N PRO A 264 -19.02 11.55 -5.51
CA PRO A 264 -17.96 10.90 -4.74
C PRO A 264 -16.95 11.91 -4.19
N SER A 265 -16.89 12.02 -2.87
CA SER A 265 -16.00 12.98 -2.17
C SER A 265 -15.74 12.54 -0.73
N GLU A 266 -14.86 13.24 -0.01
CA GLU A 266 -14.59 12.98 1.41
C GLU A 266 -15.83 13.09 2.31
N ASP A 267 -16.76 13.99 1.95
CA ASP A 267 -18.02 14.19 2.66
C ASP A 267 -19.07 13.13 2.30
N PHE A 268 -18.95 12.53 1.11
CA PHE A 268 -19.88 11.54 0.57
C PHE A 268 -19.16 10.22 0.29
N LEU A 269 -18.80 9.51 1.35
CA LEU A 269 -18.22 8.16 1.28
C LEU A 269 -19.31 7.11 1.13
N HIS A 270 -19.12 6.18 0.20
CA HIS A 270 -19.97 5.02 0.04
C HIS A 270 -19.41 3.79 0.75
N PHE A 271 -20.30 2.97 1.32
CA PHE A 271 -19.93 1.71 1.93
C PHE A 271 -20.75 0.58 1.32
N ARG A 272 -20.04 -0.45 0.83
CA ARG A 272 -20.64 -1.74 0.54
C ARG A 272 -20.77 -2.53 1.83
N GLU A 273 -22.00 -2.78 2.24
CA GLU A 273 -22.28 -3.52 3.47
C GLU A 273 -21.99 -5.00 3.25
N VAL A 274 -21.31 -5.63 4.21
CA VAL A 274 -21.08 -7.07 4.22
C VAL A 274 -21.86 -7.65 5.40
N THR A 275 -22.90 -8.41 5.11
CA THR A 275 -23.88 -8.88 6.12
C THR A 275 -24.09 -10.38 5.99
N PRO A 276 -24.20 -11.16 7.09
CA PRO A 276 -24.62 -12.54 7.01
C PRO A 276 -26.03 -12.68 6.43
N GLU A 277 -26.26 -13.71 5.63
CA GLU A 277 -27.58 -14.03 5.07
C GLU A 277 -28.61 -14.23 6.19
N VAL A 278 -28.24 -14.96 7.24
CA VAL A 278 -28.99 -15.01 8.49
C VAL A 278 -28.34 -14.05 9.48
N ASN A 279 -28.68 -12.77 9.34
CA ASN A 279 -28.17 -11.70 10.18
C ASN A 279 -28.52 -11.94 11.67
N PRO A 280 -27.55 -12.23 12.56
CA PRO A 280 -27.81 -12.47 13.96
C PRO A 280 -27.99 -11.15 14.74
N ASP A 281 -28.60 -11.23 15.91
CA ASP A 281 -28.77 -10.09 16.85
C ASP A 281 -27.53 -9.83 17.73
N GLU A 282 -26.46 -10.60 17.52
CA GLU A 282 -25.16 -10.42 18.15
C GLU A 282 -24.11 -10.00 17.12
N GLN A 283 -23.15 -9.17 17.55
CA GLN A 283 -22.01 -8.84 16.72
C GLN A 283 -21.21 -10.11 16.37
N ARG A 284 -20.90 -10.27 15.08
CA ARG A 284 -20.06 -11.33 14.53
C ARG A 284 -18.89 -10.73 13.79
N THR A 285 -17.84 -11.52 13.63
CA THR A 285 -16.70 -11.17 12.77
C THR A 285 -16.85 -11.85 11.42
N ILE A 286 -16.66 -11.06 10.37
CA ILE A 286 -16.68 -11.50 8.97
C ILE A 286 -15.28 -11.28 8.41
N ASN A 287 -14.67 -12.35 7.93
CA ASN A 287 -13.38 -12.35 7.26
C ASN A 287 -13.62 -12.48 5.76
N LEU A 288 -13.55 -11.35 5.06
CA LEU A 288 -13.70 -11.27 3.61
C LEU A 288 -12.30 -11.23 2.98
N ALA A 289 -11.90 -12.33 2.32
CA ALA A 289 -10.57 -12.47 1.76
C ALA A 289 -10.49 -12.11 0.27
N ILE A 290 -9.44 -11.37 -0.09
CA ILE A 290 -8.93 -11.19 -1.45
C ILE A 290 -7.89 -12.29 -1.67
N SER A 291 -8.16 -13.20 -2.60
CA SER A 291 -7.36 -14.41 -2.82
C SER A 291 -6.10 -14.11 -3.64
N HIS A 292 -5.04 -14.91 -3.43
CA HIS A 292 -3.86 -14.88 -4.30
C HIS A 292 -4.13 -15.40 -5.73
N TYR A 293 -5.30 -16.00 -5.95
CA TYR A 293 -5.75 -16.41 -7.28
C TYR A 293 -6.56 -15.33 -8.00
N ASP A 294 -6.90 -14.23 -7.33
CA ASP A 294 -7.59 -13.11 -7.94
C ASP A 294 -6.62 -12.29 -8.80
N GLY A 295 -7.12 -11.73 -9.91
CA GLY A 295 -6.32 -10.90 -10.81
C GLY A 295 -5.99 -9.53 -10.21
N GLY A 296 -6.87 -9.03 -9.35
CA GLY A 296 -6.73 -7.76 -8.67
C GLY A 296 -8.05 -7.31 -8.03
N THR A 297 -7.97 -6.65 -6.88
CA THR A 297 -9.11 -5.90 -6.32
C THR A 297 -8.86 -4.41 -6.44
N HIS A 298 -9.82 -3.72 -7.06
CA HIS A 298 -9.79 -2.30 -7.35
C HIS A 298 -10.96 -1.60 -6.66
N PHE A 299 -10.77 -0.33 -6.31
CA PHE A 299 -11.79 0.50 -5.70
C PHE A 299 -12.02 1.72 -6.59
N GLN A 300 -13.29 2.04 -6.85
CA GLN A 300 -13.64 3.37 -7.31
C GLN A 300 -13.38 4.42 -6.21
N PRO A 301 -13.42 5.70 -6.57
CA PRO A 301 -13.38 6.77 -5.61
C PRO A 301 -14.35 6.66 -4.46
N PHE A 302 -13.84 6.93 -3.25
CA PHE A 302 -14.65 7.14 -2.05
C PHE A 302 -15.59 5.96 -1.71
N VAL A 303 -15.23 4.74 -2.12
CA VAL A 303 -15.95 3.52 -1.75
C VAL A 303 -15.04 2.51 -1.04
N THR A 304 -15.60 1.81 -0.07
CA THR A 304 -14.95 0.71 0.65
C THR A 304 -16.00 -0.28 1.15
N PHE A 305 -15.55 -1.36 1.79
CA PHE A 305 -16.46 -2.26 2.51
C PHE A 305 -16.64 -1.81 3.96
N ARG A 306 -17.76 -2.20 4.57
CA ARG A 306 -17.91 -2.22 6.03
C ARG A 306 -18.82 -3.37 6.46
N GLY A 307 -18.75 -3.74 7.74
CA GLY A 307 -19.69 -4.70 8.30
C GLY A 307 -21.10 -4.13 8.37
N GLY A 308 -22.09 -4.91 7.92
CA GLY A 308 -23.51 -4.59 8.03
C GLY A 308 -23.98 -4.40 9.47
N LEU A 309 -25.16 -3.80 9.64
CA LEU A 309 -25.79 -3.67 10.95
C LEU A 309 -26.21 -5.04 11.49
N VAL A 310 -25.97 -5.25 12.78
CA VAL A 310 -26.47 -6.41 13.53
C VAL A 310 -28.00 -6.35 13.56
N ALA A 311 -28.68 -7.50 13.48
CA ALA A 311 -30.12 -7.54 13.45
C ALA A 311 -30.75 -6.83 14.67
N GLY A 312 -31.68 -5.90 14.41
CA GLY A 312 -32.33 -5.11 15.44
C GLY A 312 -31.51 -3.97 16.03
N SER A 313 -30.33 -3.66 15.48
CA SER A 313 -29.52 -2.51 15.88
C SER A 313 -29.45 -1.44 14.79
N ASP A 314 -29.53 -0.17 15.21
CA ASP A 314 -29.33 0.99 14.32
C ASP A 314 -27.88 1.51 14.36
N THR A 315 -27.04 0.95 15.23
CA THR A 315 -25.68 1.46 15.49
C THR A 315 -24.61 0.39 15.56
N LEU A 316 -24.94 -0.81 16.05
CA LEU A 316 -23.98 -1.90 16.20
C LEU A 316 -23.81 -2.61 14.86
N ARG A 317 -22.56 -2.70 14.41
CA ARG A 317 -22.18 -3.36 13.15
C ARG A 317 -21.40 -4.62 13.41
N HIS A 318 -21.47 -5.58 12.50
CA HIS A 318 -20.51 -6.68 12.45
C HIS A 318 -19.09 -6.14 12.31
N THR A 319 -18.11 -6.85 12.87
CA THR A 319 -16.69 -6.57 12.63
C THR A 319 -16.34 -7.13 11.26
N LEU A 320 -15.78 -6.31 10.37
CA LEU A 320 -15.34 -6.76 9.05
C LEU A 320 -13.80 -6.74 9.01
N ASN A 321 -13.20 -7.85 8.60
CA ASN A 321 -11.78 -7.91 8.26
C ASN A 321 -11.67 -8.14 6.75
N LEU A 322 -11.16 -7.15 6.03
CA LEU A 322 -10.75 -7.31 4.63
C LEU A 322 -9.35 -7.92 4.62
N ILE A 323 -9.26 -9.21 4.33
CA ILE A 323 -8.02 -9.97 4.39
C ILE A 323 -7.34 -9.94 3.02
N ASN A 324 -6.17 -9.32 2.93
CA ASN A 324 -5.37 -9.32 1.72
C ASN A 324 -4.42 -10.53 1.70
N MET A 325 -4.59 -11.39 0.69
CA MET A 325 -3.65 -12.46 0.37
C MET A 325 -3.14 -12.38 -1.08
N GLY A 326 -3.71 -11.49 -1.90
CA GLY A 326 -3.42 -11.34 -3.33
C GLY A 326 -2.99 -9.93 -3.73
N PRO A 327 -2.97 -9.64 -5.05
CA PRO A 327 -2.64 -8.32 -5.56
C PRO A 327 -3.78 -7.33 -5.30
N MET A 328 -3.42 -6.15 -4.79
CA MET A 328 -4.32 -5.03 -4.57
C MET A 328 -3.71 -3.78 -5.20
N CYS A 329 -4.48 -3.08 -6.02
CA CYS A 329 -4.04 -1.83 -6.64
C CYS A 329 -4.76 -0.64 -6.01
N LEU A 330 -4.00 0.22 -5.35
CA LEU A 330 -4.45 1.45 -4.73
C LEU A 330 -4.02 2.63 -5.61
N ASN A 331 -5.02 3.31 -6.16
CA ASN A 331 -4.81 4.48 -7.01
C ASN A 331 -5.00 5.78 -6.23
N PHE A 332 -5.40 6.89 -6.85
CA PHE A 332 -5.43 8.25 -6.26
C PHE A 332 -6.22 8.44 -4.95
N LEU A 333 -6.80 7.37 -4.40
CA LEU A 333 -7.91 7.40 -3.48
C LEU A 333 -7.58 7.06 -2.05
N GLU A 334 -8.33 7.69 -1.15
CA GLU A 334 -8.51 7.25 0.22
C GLU A 334 -9.41 6.00 0.26
N VAL A 335 -8.83 4.83 0.49
CA VAL A 335 -9.59 3.67 0.98
C VAL A 335 -9.70 3.81 2.49
N ILE A 336 -10.91 4.13 2.96
CA ILE A 336 -11.14 4.48 4.36
C ILE A 336 -11.71 3.28 5.13
N PHE A 337 -11.00 2.85 6.15
CA PHE A 337 -11.43 1.84 7.10
C PHE A 337 -11.97 2.51 8.36
N GLN A 338 -13.20 2.17 8.74
CA GLN A 338 -13.84 2.69 9.95
C GLN A 338 -14.89 1.75 10.54
N GLN A 339 -15.32 2.03 11.77
CA GLN A 339 -16.46 1.36 12.43
C GLN A 339 -16.26 -0.16 12.54
N ASN A 340 -15.16 -0.59 13.16
CA ASN A 340 -14.79 -2.01 13.30
C ASN A 340 -14.49 -2.72 11.98
N THR A 341 -14.13 -1.96 10.94
CA THR A 341 -13.63 -2.52 9.68
C THR A 341 -12.11 -2.45 9.67
N ASN A 342 -11.43 -3.58 9.50
CA ASN A 342 -9.98 -3.68 9.53
C ASN A 342 -9.47 -4.14 8.16
N PHE A 343 -8.25 -3.71 7.82
CA PHE A 343 -7.48 -4.31 6.75
C PHE A 343 -6.49 -5.28 7.38
N VAL A 344 -6.48 -6.55 6.94
CA VAL A 344 -5.59 -7.59 7.48
C VAL A 344 -4.69 -8.08 6.36
N TYR A 345 -3.41 -7.72 6.43
CA TYR A 345 -2.40 -8.20 5.49
C TYR A 345 -1.83 -9.54 5.94
N ARG A 346 -1.92 -10.55 5.07
CA ARG A 346 -1.27 -11.86 5.22
C ARG A 346 -0.14 -12.06 4.22
N SER A 347 -0.43 -11.75 2.96
CA SER A 347 0.48 -11.91 1.83
C SER A 347 0.01 -11.09 0.62
N GLY A 348 0.77 -11.16 -0.47
CA GLY A 348 0.45 -10.46 -1.72
C GLY A 348 1.17 -9.13 -1.83
N GLU A 349 0.75 -8.34 -2.82
CA GLU A 349 1.36 -7.05 -3.13
C GLU A 349 0.29 -5.96 -3.03
N ILE A 350 0.68 -4.82 -2.46
CA ILE A 350 -0.15 -3.61 -2.44
C ILE A 350 0.59 -2.59 -3.31
N GLU A 351 0.10 -2.43 -4.53
CA GLU A 351 0.65 -1.47 -5.48
C GLU A 351 0.00 -0.10 -5.24
N MET A 352 0.82 0.91 -4.95
CA MET A 352 0.38 2.30 -4.78
C MET A 352 0.79 3.09 -6.02
N THR A 353 -0.17 3.40 -6.89
CA THR A 353 0.06 4.00 -8.21
C THR A 353 0.08 5.53 -8.14
N GLY A 354 0.63 6.11 -7.07
CA GLY A 354 0.80 7.56 -6.95
C GLY A 354 0.83 8.12 -5.52
N PRO A 355 1.34 9.35 -5.35
CA PRO A 355 1.53 9.96 -4.03
C PRO A 355 0.23 10.18 -3.26
N MET A 356 -0.91 10.20 -3.96
CA MET A 356 -2.24 10.38 -3.36
C MET A 356 -2.89 9.05 -2.95
N ALA A 357 -2.30 7.90 -3.28
CA ALA A 357 -2.84 6.60 -2.89
C ALA A 357 -2.79 6.45 -1.37
N CYS A 358 -3.95 6.28 -0.73
CA CYS A 358 -4.03 6.32 0.72
C CYS A 358 -4.92 5.21 1.28
N MET A 359 -4.41 4.48 2.28
CA MET A 359 -5.28 3.75 3.21
C MET A 359 -5.39 4.53 4.50
N GLN A 360 -6.62 4.83 4.91
CA GLN A 360 -6.89 5.59 6.12
C GLN A 360 -7.63 4.74 7.15
N PHE A 361 -7.14 4.72 8.38
CA PHE A 361 -7.75 3.99 9.50
C PHE A 361 -8.27 4.97 10.55
N ARG A 362 -9.53 4.81 10.95
CA ARG A 362 -10.20 5.69 11.93
C ARG A 362 -11.31 4.99 12.68
N ASN A 363 -11.79 5.56 13.79
CA ASN A 363 -13.01 5.09 14.46
C ASN A 363 -13.03 3.56 14.73
N ASN A 364 -12.04 3.06 15.45
CA ASN A 364 -11.83 1.66 15.81
C ASN A 364 -11.53 0.71 14.64
N ALA A 365 -10.95 1.23 13.55
CA ALA A 365 -10.36 0.44 12.48
C ALA A 365 -8.85 0.23 12.69
N ALA A 366 -8.33 -0.86 12.14
CA ALA A 366 -6.91 -1.18 12.22
C ALA A 366 -6.32 -1.61 10.88
N LEU A 367 -5.08 -1.18 10.63
CA LEU A 367 -4.15 -1.93 9.78
C LEU A 367 -3.59 -3.07 10.62
N VAL A 368 -3.84 -4.31 10.21
CA VAL A 368 -3.34 -5.51 10.88
C VAL A 368 -2.33 -6.20 9.96
N VAL A 369 -1.12 -6.46 10.47
CA VAL A 369 -0.16 -7.36 9.82
C VAL A 369 -0.24 -8.69 10.57
N ASP A 370 -0.68 -9.75 9.88
CA ASP A 370 -0.97 -11.04 10.49
C ASP A 370 0.31 -11.75 10.99
N ASP A 371 0.13 -12.84 11.74
CA ASP A 371 1.23 -13.61 12.30
C ASP A 371 2.22 -14.08 11.22
N ASN A 372 3.51 -13.83 11.45
CA ASN A 372 4.62 -14.15 10.54
C ASN A 372 4.54 -13.46 9.16
N ALA A 373 3.66 -12.47 8.96
CA ALA A 373 3.59 -11.71 7.73
C ALA A 373 4.60 -10.55 7.73
N THR A 374 5.12 -10.21 6.56
CA THR A 374 5.91 -9.00 6.34
C THR A 374 5.21 -8.12 5.32
N LEU A 375 4.79 -6.94 5.76
CA LEU A 375 4.23 -5.91 4.90
C LEU A 375 5.26 -4.81 4.68
N VAL A 376 5.61 -4.57 3.42
CA VAL A 376 6.30 -3.35 2.99
C VAL A 376 5.26 -2.39 2.44
N TYR A 377 4.79 -1.46 3.27
CA TYR A 377 3.82 -0.45 2.88
C TYR A 377 4.50 0.70 2.14
N GLY A 378 4.05 1.01 0.92
CA GLY A 378 4.65 2.06 0.10
C GLY A 378 6.06 1.70 -0.37
N LYS A 379 6.29 0.45 -0.80
CA LYS A 379 7.60 -0.13 -1.15
C LYS A 379 8.55 0.79 -1.92
N LYS A 380 8.02 1.66 -2.78
CA LYS A 380 8.79 2.56 -3.62
C LYS A 380 8.83 4.03 -3.16
N GLY A 381 8.37 4.38 -1.95
CA GLY A 381 8.29 5.78 -1.51
C GLY A 381 6.95 6.47 -1.74
N THR A 382 5.97 5.73 -2.28
CA THR A 382 4.73 6.31 -2.80
C THR A 382 3.53 6.00 -1.91
N GLY A 383 2.56 6.91 -1.89
CA GLY A 383 1.31 6.79 -1.15
C GLY A 383 1.41 7.27 0.30
N VAL A 384 0.29 7.18 1.01
CA VAL A 384 0.12 7.68 2.38
C VAL A 384 -0.58 6.64 3.25
N LEU A 385 0.03 6.26 4.37
CA LEU A 385 -0.66 5.56 5.46
C LEU A 385 -1.30 6.58 6.40
N GLY A 386 -2.62 6.71 6.34
CA GLY A 386 -3.36 7.66 7.16
C GLY A 386 -3.85 7.05 8.49
N LEU A 387 -3.51 7.65 9.62
CA LEU A 387 -4.03 7.26 10.94
C LEU A 387 -4.81 8.42 11.57
N ARG A 388 -6.15 8.32 11.60
CA ARG A 388 -7.02 9.26 12.35
C ARG A 388 -7.29 8.77 13.76
N THR A 389 -7.82 9.67 14.59
CA THR A 389 -8.35 9.35 15.92
C THR A 389 -9.16 8.04 15.93
N GLY A 390 -8.79 7.15 16.85
CA GLY A 390 -9.38 5.82 16.99
C GLY A 390 -8.92 4.80 15.94
N GLY A 391 -8.11 5.18 14.95
CA GLY A 391 -7.38 4.25 14.09
C GLY A 391 -6.11 3.74 14.78
N THR A 392 -5.64 2.56 14.39
CA THR A 392 -4.44 1.94 14.97
C THR A 392 -3.72 1.05 13.96
N ILE A 393 -2.47 0.71 14.28
CA ILE A 393 -1.74 -0.41 13.68
C ILE A 393 -1.74 -1.56 14.70
N ARG A 394 -1.90 -2.81 14.24
CA ARG A 394 -1.77 -4.02 15.05
C ARG A 394 -0.82 -4.98 14.34
N LEU A 395 0.19 -5.43 15.07
CA LEU A 395 1.18 -6.36 14.56
C LEU A 395 1.02 -7.72 15.25
N GLY A 396 0.82 -8.77 14.46
CA GLY A 396 0.78 -10.16 14.90
C GLY A 396 2.13 -10.66 15.41
N HIS A 397 2.15 -11.89 15.90
CA HIS A 397 3.36 -12.55 16.36
C HIS A 397 4.37 -12.73 15.22
N ASN A 398 5.65 -12.40 15.45
CA ASN A 398 6.71 -12.45 14.43
C ASN A 398 6.40 -11.64 13.15
N SER A 399 5.51 -10.66 13.23
CA SER A 399 5.14 -9.85 12.06
C SER A 399 6.09 -8.67 11.89
N HIS A 400 6.21 -8.19 10.66
CA HIS A 400 7.03 -7.04 10.32
C HIS A 400 6.24 -6.06 9.46
N LEU A 401 6.11 -4.81 9.92
CA LEU A 401 5.65 -3.70 9.11
C LEU A 401 6.82 -2.75 8.82
N LEU A 402 7.21 -2.70 7.56
CA LEU A 402 8.11 -1.68 7.02
C LEU A 402 7.26 -0.59 6.35
N ILE A 403 7.26 0.61 6.90
CA ILE A 403 6.68 1.80 6.27
C ILE A 403 7.79 2.46 5.46
N ASN A 404 7.66 2.51 4.14
CA ASN A 404 8.65 3.13 3.26
C ASN A 404 8.05 4.30 2.47
N ASN A 405 7.06 4.99 3.03
CA ASN A 405 6.41 6.17 2.47
C ASN A 405 5.91 7.10 3.62
N GLU A 406 4.98 8.01 3.33
CA GLU A 406 4.43 8.90 4.35
C GLU A 406 3.44 8.19 5.28
N LEU A 407 3.71 8.18 6.59
CA LEU A 407 2.70 7.99 7.62
C LEU A 407 2.17 9.37 8.05
N ARG A 408 0.89 9.61 7.80
CA ARG A 408 0.22 10.87 8.14
C ARG A 408 -0.74 10.68 9.32
N MET A 409 -0.53 11.45 10.37
CA MET A 409 -1.42 11.50 11.54
C MET A 409 -2.31 12.73 11.48
N TRP A 410 -3.61 12.57 11.72
CA TRP A 410 -4.60 13.64 11.63
C TRP A 410 -5.74 13.40 12.63
N ALA A 411 -6.28 14.45 13.22
CA ALA A 411 -7.39 14.35 14.17
C ALA A 411 -8.55 15.23 13.73
N TYR A 412 -9.77 14.79 14.01
CA TYR A 412 -10.91 15.71 14.08
C TYR A 412 -10.69 16.70 15.23
N GLU A 413 -11.36 17.86 15.19
CA GLU A 413 -11.37 18.73 16.36
C GLU A 413 -11.85 17.92 17.59
N PRO A 414 -11.04 17.87 18.67
CA PRO A 414 -11.36 17.02 19.80
C PRO A 414 -12.68 17.48 20.42
N LYS A 415 -13.69 16.58 20.46
CA LYS A 415 -15.01 16.87 21.06
C LYS A 415 -14.89 17.33 22.53
N SER A 416 -13.83 16.93 23.22
CA SER A 416 -13.56 17.25 24.62
C SER A 416 -12.61 18.45 24.82
N GLY A 417 -12.00 18.97 23.75
CA GLY A 417 -10.91 19.95 23.81
C GLY A 417 -9.59 19.43 24.39
N ARG A 418 -9.47 18.13 24.68
CA ARG A 418 -8.26 17.52 25.25
C ARG A 418 -7.26 17.10 24.16
N PRO A 419 -5.97 17.47 24.27
CA PRO A 419 -4.94 17.07 23.30
C PRO A 419 -4.76 15.56 23.17
N GLU A 420 -4.90 14.80 24.26
CA GLU A 420 -4.76 13.33 24.27
C GLU A 420 -5.80 12.59 23.42
N ASP A 421 -6.95 13.19 23.14
CA ASP A 421 -7.98 12.60 22.27
C ASP A 421 -7.58 12.64 20.78
N ARG A 422 -6.44 13.27 20.46
CA ARG A 422 -5.90 13.37 19.10
C ARG A 422 -4.84 12.30 18.83
N ASP A 423 -4.15 11.83 19.87
CA ASP A 423 -3.00 10.94 19.74
C ASP A 423 -3.41 9.56 19.18
N ILE A 424 -2.45 8.92 18.51
CA ILE A 424 -2.59 7.56 18.00
C ILE A 424 -1.86 6.62 18.94
N TYR A 425 -2.42 5.44 19.20
CA TYR A 425 -1.86 4.44 20.10
C TYR A 425 -1.68 3.13 19.36
N MET A 426 -0.56 2.46 19.58
CA MET A 426 -0.32 1.09 19.11
C MET A 426 0.57 0.33 20.10
N GLU A 427 0.62 -0.99 19.95
CA GLU A 427 1.44 -1.87 20.78
C GLU A 427 2.45 -2.62 19.92
N LEU A 428 3.69 -2.69 20.39
CA LEU A 428 4.73 -3.56 19.84
C LEU A 428 4.95 -4.72 20.80
N ASN A 429 4.33 -5.84 20.45
CA ASN A 429 4.41 -7.09 21.20
C ASN A 429 5.65 -7.90 20.81
N PRO A 430 6.07 -8.88 21.61
CA PRO A 430 7.31 -9.60 21.34
C PRO A 430 7.30 -10.32 19.99
N GLY A 431 8.41 -10.19 19.27
CA GLY A 431 8.57 -10.70 17.90
C GLY A 431 8.01 -9.78 16.82
N SER A 432 7.20 -8.76 17.15
CA SER A 432 6.73 -7.79 16.16
C SER A 432 7.74 -6.67 15.92
N THR A 433 7.85 -6.21 14.68
CA THR A 433 8.72 -5.10 14.29
C THR A 433 7.94 -4.03 13.53
N LEU A 434 8.10 -2.78 13.94
CA LEU A 434 7.76 -1.60 13.13
C LEU A 434 9.06 -0.93 12.68
N GLU A 435 9.23 -0.78 11.38
CA GLU A 435 10.40 -0.14 10.76
C GLU A 435 9.96 1.01 9.86
N PHE A 436 10.69 2.12 9.94
CA PHE A 436 10.62 3.23 9.00
C PHE A 436 11.82 3.15 8.05
N GLY A 437 11.53 2.98 6.75
CA GLY A 437 12.55 2.86 5.70
C GLY A 437 13.13 4.20 5.26
N GLU A 438 14.07 4.16 4.31
CA GLU A 438 14.82 5.34 3.83
C GLU A 438 13.95 6.42 3.17
N LEU A 439 12.80 6.04 2.62
CA LEU A 439 11.84 6.95 1.98
C LEU A 439 10.67 7.30 2.90
N ALA A 440 10.72 6.86 4.15
CA ALA A 440 9.64 7.08 5.09
C ALA A 440 9.63 8.51 5.62
N SER A 441 8.42 9.03 5.87
CA SER A 441 8.23 10.28 6.61
C SER A 441 7.09 10.13 7.61
N LEU A 442 7.11 10.93 8.67
CA LEU A 442 6.06 10.93 9.69
C LEU A 442 5.55 12.36 9.90
N THR A 443 4.29 12.61 9.56
CA THR A 443 3.77 13.99 9.50
C THR A 443 2.56 14.21 10.43
N ASP A 444 2.53 15.40 11.04
CA ASP A 444 1.33 16.03 11.60
C ASP A 444 1.05 17.29 10.76
N PRO A 445 0.01 17.27 9.90
CA PRO A 445 -0.27 18.38 9.00
C PRO A 445 -0.84 19.61 9.72
N TYR A 446 -1.21 19.51 11.00
CA TYR A 446 -1.83 20.60 11.76
C TYR A 446 -1.10 20.91 13.09
N PRO A 447 0.20 21.27 13.05
CA PRO A 447 1.00 21.48 14.26
C PRO A 447 0.51 22.68 15.08
N GLY A 448 -0.18 23.64 14.45
CA GLY A 448 -0.74 24.83 15.11
C GLY A 448 -1.80 24.55 16.18
N ARG A 449 -2.28 23.30 16.29
CA ARG A 449 -3.25 22.85 17.31
C ARG A 449 -2.61 22.05 18.44
N GLY A 450 -1.27 22.02 18.50
CA GLY A 450 -0.48 21.13 19.34
C GLY A 450 -0.14 19.83 18.60
N PRO A 451 1.07 19.27 18.80
CA PRO A 451 1.54 18.11 18.05
C PRO A 451 0.74 16.86 18.40
N MET A 452 0.35 16.12 17.38
CA MET A 452 -0.13 14.74 17.49
C MET A 452 1.05 13.78 17.64
N HIS A 453 0.89 12.74 18.45
CA HIS A 453 1.94 11.74 18.65
C HIS A 453 1.45 10.33 18.30
N LEU A 454 2.38 9.55 17.77
CA LEU A 454 2.30 8.11 17.70
C LEU A 454 2.85 7.54 19.02
N ASN A 455 1.95 7.15 19.91
CA ASN A 455 2.26 6.52 21.18
C ASN A 455 2.41 5.02 20.98
N ILE A 456 3.61 4.50 21.25
CA ILE A 456 3.96 3.11 21.02
C ILE A 456 4.25 2.44 22.36
N TYR A 457 3.39 1.51 22.77
CA TYR A 457 3.64 0.67 23.94
C TYR A 457 4.68 -0.40 23.60
N MET A 458 5.88 -0.26 24.15
CA MET A 458 7.03 -1.13 23.92
C MET A 458 6.94 -2.40 24.78
N ASN A 459 6.01 -3.29 24.43
CA ASN A 459 5.75 -4.55 25.13
C ASN A 459 6.71 -5.67 24.71
N GLY A 460 7.92 -5.33 24.24
CA GLY A 460 8.97 -6.27 23.84
C GLY A 460 9.09 -6.53 22.34
N GLY A 461 8.35 -5.79 21.50
CA GLY A 461 8.62 -5.67 20.07
C GLY A 461 9.70 -4.63 19.75
N THR A 462 10.06 -4.53 18.48
CA THR A 462 11.16 -3.70 17.97
C THR A 462 10.63 -2.52 17.17
N LEU A 463 11.18 -1.33 17.45
CA LEU A 463 10.95 -0.11 16.67
C LEU A 463 12.27 0.33 16.06
N ILE A 464 12.31 0.45 14.74
CA ILE A 464 13.45 0.93 13.96
C ILE A 464 13.01 2.27 13.33
N ASP A 465 13.49 3.38 13.90
CA ASP A 465 13.09 4.75 13.55
C ASP A 465 14.27 5.64 13.10
N GLU A 466 15.43 5.04 12.82
CA GLU A 466 16.69 5.74 12.52
C GLU A 466 16.66 6.51 11.19
N GLN A 467 15.82 6.10 10.25
CA GLN A 467 15.67 6.76 8.95
C GLN A 467 14.81 8.02 9.03
N LEU A 468 14.06 8.21 10.12
CA LEU A 468 13.28 9.43 10.34
C LEU A 468 14.18 10.59 10.81
N SER A 469 13.84 11.80 10.35
CA SER A 469 14.50 13.02 10.82
C SER A 469 14.33 13.22 12.34
N PRO A 470 15.20 14.01 13.00
CA PRO A 470 15.05 14.33 14.41
C PRO A 470 13.70 14.97 14.77
N GLU A 471 13.13 15.77 13.87
CA GLU A 471 11.83 16.43 14.03
C GLU A 471 10.69 15.40 13.98
N GLU A 472 10.74 14.48 13.03
CA GLU A 472 9.76 13.40 12.87
C GLU A 472 9.78 12.43 14.05
N ARG A 473 10.97 12.06 14.55
CA ARG A 473 11.10 11.21 15.74
C ARG A 473 10.50 11.82 17.01
N GLN A 474 10.38 13.15 17.10
CA GLN A 474 9.69 13.79 18.22
C GLN A 474 8.18 13.54 18.23
N LEU A 475 7.60 13.15 17.08
CA LEU A 475 6.22 12.73 16.97
C LEU A 475 5.99 11.31 17.51
N ILE A 476 7.06 10.55 17.81
CA ILE A 476 6.97 9.21 18.39
C ILE A 476 7.18 9.26 19.90
N ARG A 477 6.24 8.70 20.66
CA ARG A 477 6.34 8.51 22.10
C ARG A 477 6.46 7.03 22.43
N LYS A 478 7.67 6.60 22.79
CA LYS A 478 7.94 5.24 23.27
C LYS A 478 7.48 5.12 24.73
N ILE A 479 6.42 4.35 24.99
CA ILE A 479 5.85 4.11 26.31
C ILE A 479 6.28 2.71 26.78
N TYR A 480 7.08 2.65 27.83
CA TYR A 480 7.53 1.39 28.40
C TYR A 480 6.63 0.99 29.58
N PRO A 481 6.41 -0.32 29.81
CA PRO A 481 5.69 -0.77 30.98
C PRO A 481 6.36 -0.28 32.28
N THR A 482 5.55 0.00 33.29
CA THR A 482 6.07 0.52 34.57
C THR A 482 6.78 -0.60 35.32
N ILE A 483 8.02 -0.32 35.73
CA ILE A 483 8.85 -1.25 36.47
C ILE A 483 8.50 -1.19 37.94
N SER A 484 8.29 -2.36 38.53
CA SER A 484 8.14 -2.46 39.98
C SER A 484 9.50 -2.33 40.66
N ASN A 485 9.50 -1.69 41.83
CA ASN A 485 10.67 -1.68 42.72
C ASN A 485 10.99 -3.10 43.26
N ASP A 486 10.02 -4.01 43.21
CA ASP A 486 10.24 -5.42 43.51
C ASP A 486 10.54 -6.18 42.22
N ILE A 487 11.82 -6.57 42.04
CA ILE A 487 12.28 -7.34 40.87
C ILE A 487 11.46 -8.61 40.63
N ALA A 488 10.87 -9.20 41.68
CA ALA A 488 10.02 -10.38 41.56
C ALA A 488 8.78 -10.12 40.70
N GLN A 489 8.27 -8.88 40.70
CA GLN A 489 7.11 -8.48 39.90
C GLN A 489 7.50 -8.14 38.45
N ASN A 490 8.79 -7.98 38.17
CA ASN A 490 9.31 -7.71 36.83
C ASN A 490 9.75 -9.00 36.11
N ILE A 491 9.63 -10.16 36.77
CA ILE A 491 10.11 -11.44 36.27
C ILE A 491 8.94 -12.42 36.18
N SER A 492 8.84 -13.09 35.04
CA SER A 492 7.90 -14.19 34.80
C SER A 492 8.66 -15.37 34.21
N VAL A 493 8.45 -16.58 34.74
CA VAL A 493 9.14 -17.79 34.29
C VAL A 493 8.11 -18.88 33.99
N GLN A 494 8.02 -19.31 32.73
CA GLN A 494 6.97 -20.20 32.24
C GLN A 494 7.47 -21.15 31.14
N PRO A 495 6.84 -22.31 30.93
CA PRO A 495 5.97 -22.98 31.88
C PRO A 495 6.77 -23.43 33.12
N ASN A 496 6.09 -23.68 34.22
CA ASN A 496 6.71 -24.26 35.41
C ASN A 496 5.66 -25.09 36.17
N PRO A 497 5.68 -26.43 36.08
CA PRO A 497 6.78 -27.28 35.61
C PRO A 497 7.11 -27.15 34.11
N VAL A 498 8.38 -27.41 33.76
CA VAL A 498 8.93 -27.32 32.39
C VAL A 498 9.51 -28.67 31.96
N GLN A 499 9.30 -29.07 30.71
CA GLN A 499 9.89 -30.29 30.15
C GLN A 499 11.13 -30.00 29.32
N ASP A 500 10.98 -29.15 28.30
CA ASP A 500 12.03 -28.93 27.30
C ASP A 500 12.58 -27.50 27.32
N MET A 501 11.69 -26.50 27.25
CA MET A 501 12.05 -25.09 27.05
C MET A 501 11.47 -24.20 28.15
N LEU A 502 12.34 -23.51 28.87
CA LEU A 502 11.98 -22.54 29.90
C LEU A 502 12.02 -21.12 29.31
N GLN A 503 10.92 -20.40 29.38
CA GLN A 503 10.83 -19.00 28.99
C GLN A 503 10.96 -18.10 30.23
N LEU A 504 11.82 -17.10 30.13
CA LEU A 504 11.96 -16.02 31.10
C LEU A 504 11.53 -14.72 30.43
N GLU A 505 10.53 -14.06 31.00
CA GLU A 505 10.19 -12.67 30.68
C GLU A 505 10.75 -11.76 31.76
N TYR A 506 11.41 -10.69 31.35
CA TYR A 506 12.09 -9.75 32.23
C TYR A 506 11.81 -8.31 31.83
N LEU A 507 11.12 -7.57 32.68
CA LEU A 507 10.83 -6.16 32.48
C LEU A 507 11.97 -5.27 33.01
N CYS A 508 12.73 -4.71 32.08
CA CYS A 508 13.97 -4.00 32.33
C CYS A 508 13.81 -2.48 32.12
N GLY A 509 14.46 -1.66 32.95
CA GLY A 509 14.31 -0.19 32.90
C GLY A 509 15.39 0.57 32.20
N VAL A 510 16.54 -0.07 32.08
CA VAL A 510 17.76 0.47 31.52
C VAL A 510 18.46 -0.69 30.87
N GLU A 511 19.13 -0.45 29.75
CA GLU A 511 19.90 -1.52 29.11
C GLU A 511 20.94 -2.07 30.10
N GLU A 512 20.95 -3.39 30.31
CA GLU A 512 21.77 -4.01 31.35
C GLU A 512 22.14 -5.46 31.04
N LYS A 513 23.24 -5.94 31.62
CA LYS A 513 23.59 -7.36 31.54
C LYS A 513 22.84 -8.15 32.62
N VAL A 514 22.23 -9.25 32.21
CA VAL A 514 21.50 -10.17 33.10
C VAL A 514 22.17 -11.53 33.08
N GLN A 515 22.66 -11.95 34.25
CA GLN A 515 23.27 -13.25 34.45
C GLN A 515 22.24 -14.23 35.02
N LEU A 516 22.02 -15.32 34.30
CA LEU A 516 21.07 -16.37 34.64
C LEU A 516 21.85 -17.61 35.03
N ARG A 517 21.66 -18.13 36.24
CA ARG A 517 22.32 -19.36 36.71
C ARG A 517 21.30 -20.33 37.24
N LEU A 518 21.29 -21.54 36.70
CA LEU A 518 20.44 -22.61 37.18
C LEU A 518 21.23 -23.51 38.12
N TYR A 519 20.71 -23.75 39.31
CA TYR A 519 21.31 -24.61 40.33
C TYR A 519 20.45 -25.86 40.55
N ASP A 520 21.08 -27.01 40.77
CA ASP A 520 20.39 -28.22 41.24
C ASP A 520 19.98 -28.13 42.73
N GLU A 521 19.29 -29.15 43.24
CA GLU A 521 18.86 -29.22 44.64
C GLU A 521 20.02 -29.25 45.66
N ALA A 522 21.23 -29.58 45.22
CA ALA A 522 22.45 -29.53 46.03
C ALA A 522 23.16 -28.16 45.97
N GLY A 523 22.60 -27.20 45.24
CA GLY A 523 23.17 -25.85 45.07
C GLY A 523 24.35 -25.82 44.10
N ARG A 524 24.54 -26.83 43.26
CA ARG A 524 25.59 -26.85 42.23
C ARG A 524 25.08 -26.17 40.96
N PRO A 525 25.83 -25.23 40.35
CA PRO A 525 25.43 -24.62 39.09
C PRO A 525 25.47 -25.68 37.98
N VAL A 526 24.34 -25.88 37.30
CA VAL A 526 24.21 -26.85 36.19
C VAL A 526 24.21 -26.17 34.82
N ARG A 527 23.74 -24.92 34.75
CA ARG A 527 23.74 -24.09 33.54
C ARG A 527 23.91 -22.63 33.92
N GLU A 528 24.49 -21.88 32.99
CA GLU A 528 24.67 -20.44 33.11
C GLU A 528 24.46 -19.79 31.73
N TRP A 529 23.75 -18.68 31.72
CA TRP A 529 23.54 -17.82 30.57
C TRP A 529 23.88 -16.38 30.94
N VAL A 530 24.36 -15.62 29.98
CA VAL A 530 24.51 -14.17 30.09
C VAL A 530 23.71 -13.57 28.95
N GLN A 531 22.73 -12.76 29.31
CA GLN A 531 21.85 -12.08 28.36
C GLN A 531 22.07 -10.57 28.44
N GLN A 532 21.90 -9.89 27.32
CA GLN A 532 21.77 -8.44 27.28
C GLN A 532 20.27 -8.13 27.33
N ALA A 533 19.85 -7.33 28.29
CA ALA A 533 18.49 -6.82 28.37
C ALA A 533 18.43 -5.42 27.76
N ASP A 534 17.46 -5.21 26.88
CA ASP A 534 17.09 -3.90 26.38
C ASP A 534 16.05 -3.26 27.31
N LYS A 535 15.87 -1.95 27.22
CA LYS A 535 14.80 -1.28 27.98
C LYS A 535 13.43 -1.80 27.51
N GLY A 536 12.57 -2.18 28.46
CA GLY A 536 11.25 -2.75 28.20
C GLY A 536 11.17 -4.25 28.52
N LEU A 537 10.22 -4.94 27.90
CA LEU A 537 10.02 -6.36 28.13
C LEU A 537 11.02 -7.19 27.30
N ASN A 538 11.81 -8.02 27.96
CA ASN A 538 12.75 -8.94 27.36
C ASN A 538 12.22 -10.37 27.49
N ARG A 539 12.43 -11.21 26.48
CA ARG A 539 12.07 -12.63 26.51
C ARG A 539 13.24 -13.50 26.09
N TRP A 540 13.58 -14.48 26.93
CA TRP A 540 14.62 -15.45 26.62
C TRP A 540 14.11 -16.86 26.80
N THR A 541 14.45 -17.73 25.85
CA THR A 541 14.11 -19.15 25.88
C THR A 541 15.38 -19.95 26.17
N MET A 542 15.32 -20.83 27.16
CA MET A 542 16.43 -21.63 27.64
C MET A 542 16.09 -23.12 27.54
N GLU A 543 16.94 -23.90 26.88
CA GLU A 543 16.77 -25.35 26.79
C GLU A 543 17.20 -26.03 28.09
N VAL A 544 16.29 -26.82 28.66
CA VAL A 544 16.48 -27.55 29.93
C VAL A 544 16.26 -29.06 29.78
N ARG A 545 15.96 -29.54 28.58
CA ARG A 545 15.64 -30.95 28.27
C ARG A 545 16.69 -31.97 28.72
N GLU A 546 17.97 -31.59 28.68
CA GLU A 546 19.08 -32.48 29.06
C GLU A 546 19.24 -32.65 30.57
N LEU A 547 18.53 -31.85 31.37
CA LEU A 547 18.64 -31.88 32.81
C LEU A 547 17.78 -33.01 33.39
N PRO A 548 18.29 -33.75 34.39
CA PRO A 548 17.49 -34.75 35.09
C PRO A 548 16.20 -34.17 35.69
N ARG A 549 15.19 -35.02 35.87
CA ARG A 549 13.98 -34.67 36.61
C ARG A 549 14.34 -34.21 38.02
N GLY A 550 13.75 -33.12 38.47
CA GLY A 550 14.09 -32.56 39.77
C GLY A 550 13.63 -31.12 39.98
N ILE A 551 14.04 -30.57 41.11
CA ILE A 551 13.81 -29.17 41.46
C ILE A 551 15.12 -28.41 41.21
N TYR A 552 15.00 -27.29 40.52
CA TYR A 552 16.09 -26.38 40.23
C TYR A 552 15.78 -24.98 40.76
N ILE A 553 16.83 -24.19 40.99
CA ILE A 553 16.73 -22.78 41.37
C ILE A 553 17.35 -21.94 40.25
N LEU A 554 16.54 -21.17 39.56
CA LEU A 554 16.99 -20.16 38.61
C LEU A 554 17.32 -18.87 39.37
N ASN A 555 18.59 -18.52 39.40
CA ASN A 555 19.09 -17.26 39.90
C ASN A 555 19.18 -16.26 38.75
N ILE A 556 18.52 -15.11 38.89
CA ILE A 556 18.57 -14.00 37.94
C ILE A 556 19.28 -12.86 38.64
N GLN A 557 20.42 -12.44 38.10
CA GLN A 557 21.22 -11.34 38.59
C GLN A 557 21.27 -10.26 37.52
N ALA A 558 20.50 -9.21 37.74
CA ALA A 558 20.51 -7.98 36.96
C ALA A 558 21.52 -7.00 37.57
N GLU A 559 22.20 -6.21 36.74
CA GLU A 559 23.23 -5.26 37.15
C GLU A 559 22.64 -4.10 37.98
N HIS A 560 21.46 -3.62 37.59
CA HIS A 560 20.78 -2.46 38.16
C HIS A 560 19.56 -2.82 39.00
N GLN A 561 18.79 -3.85 38.64
CA GLN A 561 17.58 -4.24 39.39
C GLN A 561 17.85 -5.23 40.54
N GLY A 562 19.07 -5.78 40.64
CA GLY A 562 19.48 -6.66 41.73
C GLY A 562 19.26 -8.15 41.44
N ARG A 563 18.98 -8.94 42.48
CA ARG A 563 18.95 -10.41 42.39
C ARG A 563 17.58 -10.98 42.72
N TYR A 564 17.14 -11.92 41.90
CA TYR A 564 15.93 -12.71 42.11
C TYR A 564 16.22 -14.21 42.00
N THR A 565 15.41 -15.03 42.66
CA THR A 565 15.49 -16.49 42.55
C THR A 565 14.12 -17.10 42.36
N GLN A 566 13.98 -17.93 41.33
CA GLN A 566 12.76 -18.65 40.99
C GLN A 566 12.98 -20.16 41.09
N LYS A 567 12.06 -20.87 41.74
CA LYS A 567 12.05 -22.34 41.71
C LYS A 567 11.54 -22.81 40.34
N VAL A 568 12.22 -23.77 39.72
CA VAL A 568 11.84 -24.41 38.44
C VAL A 568 11.71 -25.91 38.66
N ILE A 569 10.67 -26.55 38.13
CA ILE A 569 10.37 -27.97 38.33
C ILE A 569 10.47 -28.69 36.98
N LEU A 570 11.30 -29.74 36.89
CA LEU A 570 11.39 -30.63 35.72
C LEU A 570 10.72 -31.98 36.06
N PRO A 571 9.61 -32.35 35.39
CA PRO A 571 8.76 -33.50 35.76
C PRO A 571 9.24 -34.86 35.25
#